data_AF-A0A2U1LQQ5-F1
#
_entry.id   AF-A0A2U1LQQ5-F1
#
_cell.length_a   1.000
_cell.length_b   1.000
_cell.length_c   1.000
_cell.angle_alpha   90.00
_cell.angle_beta   90.00
_cell.angle_gamma   90.00
#
_symmetry.space_group_name_H-M   'P 1'
#
loop_
_entity.id
_entity.type
_entity.pdbx_description
1 polymer ?
#
loop_
_entity_poly.entity_id
_entity_poly.type
_entity_poly.pdbx_seq_one_letter_code
_entity_poly.pdbx_strand_id
1 'polypeptide(L)' 'MAILDNVDEDSLQFLLSWLEKFPQYKGRDFYITGESYAGHYAPQLIQAIVRCNKATPGSPINLKGYMVPISHWPNFCY' A
#
# COMPACT_ATOMS: atom_id res chain seq x y z
N MET A 1 12.71 -21.73 6.20
CA MET A 1 11.43 -22.05 5.54
C MET A 1 10.79 -20.72 5.22
N ALA A 2 10.91 -20.30 3.96
CA ALA A 2 10.61 -18.96 3.46
C ALA A 2 9.12 -18.84 3.10
N ILE A 3 8.29 -18.32 4.02
CA ILE A 3 6.86 -18.08 3.73
C ILE A 3 6.41 -16.63 4.04
N LEU A 4 7.24 -15.74 4.59
CA LEU A 4 6.76 -14.39 4.99
C LEU A 4 7.52 -13.17 4.45
N ASP A 5 8.48 -13.33 3.54
CA ASP A 5 9.34 -12.20 3.12
C ASP A 5 8.87 -11.41 1.88
N ASN A 6 7.77 -11.76 1.21
CA ASN A 6 7.38 -11.11 -0.08
C ASN A 6 5.96 -10.53 -0.14
N VAL A 7 5.25 -10.40 0.99
CA VAL A 7 3.83 -9.94 0.98
C VAL A 7 3.70 -8.53 0.39
N ASP A 8 4.67 -7.66 0.62
CA ASP A 8 4.73 -6.29 0.13
C ASP A 8 5.06 -6.22 -1.38
N GLU A 9 6.00 -7.02 -1.86
CA GLU A 9 6.35 -7.11 -3.29
C GLU A 9 5.20 -7.70 -4.12
N ASP A 10 4.60 -8.80 -3.65
CA ASP A 10 3.47 -9.44 -4.34
C ASP A 10 2.23 -8.52 -4.35
N SER A 11 1.98 -7.79 -3.26
CA SER A 11 0.90 -6.80 -3.17
C SER A 11 1.13 -5.61 -4.10
N LEU A 12 2.38 -5.15 -4.23
CA LEU A 12 2.75 -4.09 -5.18
C LEU A 12 2.55 -4.57 -6.62
N GLN A 13 3.00 -5.79 -6.95
CA GLN A 13 2.85 -6.36 -8.28
C GLN A 13 1.37 -6.54 -8.65
N PHE A 14 0.54 -7.00 -7.70
CA PHE A 14 -0.91 -7.05 -7.88
C PHE A 14 -1.48 -5.67 -8.19
N LEU A 15 -1.11 -4.63 -7.43
CA LEU A 15 -1.63 -3.28 -7.60
C LEU A 15 -1.25 -2.68 -8.96
N LEU A 16 -0.01 -2.91 -9.42
CA LEU A 16 0.45 -2.47 -10.74
C LEU A 16 -0.33 -3.16 -11.86
N SER A 17 -0.45 -4.49 -11.83
CA SER A 17 -1.21 -5.25 -12.82
C SER A 17 -2.71 -4.91 -12.80
N TRP A 18 -3.27 -4.60 -11.61
CA TRP A 18 -4.64 -4.13 -11.48
C TRP A 18 -4.83 -2.76 -12.15
N LEU A 19 -3.90 -1.82 -11.97
CA LEU A 19 -3.93 -0.51 -12.62
C LEU A 19 -3.71 -0.59 -14.14
N GLU A 20 -2.97 -1.58 -14.63
CA GLU A 20 -2.88 -1.86 -16.07
C GLU A 20 -4.21 -2.33 -16.64
N LYS A 21 -4.92 -3.21 -15.93
CA LYS A 21 -6.24 -3.69 -16.32
C LYS A 21 -7.32 -2.62 -16.20
N PHE A 22 -7.19 -1.71 -15.23
CA PHE A 22 -8.14 -0.64 -14.97
C PHE A 22 -7.47 0.75 -15.04
N PRO A 23 -7.07 1.20 -16.25
CA PRO A 23 -6.32 2.43 -16.42
C PRO A 23 -7.09 3.69 -15.99
N GLN A 24 -8.42 3.64 -15.89
CA GLN A 24 -9.27 4.74 -15.45
C GLN A 24 -9.04 5.19 -13.99
N TYR A 25 -8.35 4.36 -13.19
CA TYR A 25 -7.97 4.69 -11.82
C TYR A 25 -6.53 5.21 -11.70
N LYS A 26 -5.74 5.19 -12.79
CA LYS A 26 -4.38 5.76 -12.78
C LYS A 26 -4.44 7.25 -12.47
N GLY A 27 -3.56 7.71 -11.57
CA GLY A 27 -3.47 9.11 -11.16
C GLY A 27 -4.54 9.59 -10.17
N ARG A 28 -5.56 8.77 -9.85
CA ARG A 28 -6.51 9.10 -8.78
C ARG A 28 -5.85 9.00 -7.41
N ASP A 29 -6.42 9.73 -6.45
CA ASP A 29 -5.98 9.64 -5.06
C ASP A 29 -6.21 8.23 -4.52
N PHE A 30 -5.13 7.60 -4.08
CA PHE A 30 -5.10 6.23 -3.61
C PHE A 30 -4.91 6.20 -2.09
N TYR A 31 -5.72 5.40 -1.41
CA TYR A 31 -5.70 5.25 0.04
C TYR A 31 -5.63 3.78 0.42
N ILE A 32 -4.78 3.44 1.40
CA ILE A 32 -4.67 2.08 1.92
C ILE A 32 -5.41 2.02 3.25
N THR A 33 -6.41 1.15 3.38
CA THR A 33 -7.12 0.95 4.65
C THR A 33 -7.03 -0.50 5.08
N GLY A 34 -6.92 -0.77 6.39
CA GLY A 34 -6.98 -2.15 6.88
C GLY A 34 -7.13 -2.25 8.39
N GLU A 35 -7.73 -3.33 8.87
CA GLU A 35 -7.96 -3.55 10.30
C GLU A 35 -7.03 -4.63 10.86
N SER A 36 -6.80 -4.64 12.18
CA SER A 36 -6.10 -5.72 12.88
C SER A 36 -4.64 -5.83 12.43
N TYR A 37 -4.22 -6.99 11.91
CA TYR A 37 -2.84 -7.27 11.49
C TYR A 37 -2.38 -6.45 10.27
N ALA A 38 -3.31 -5.76 9.60
CA ALA A 38 -2.99 -4.77 8.58
C ALA A 38 -2.08 -3.64 9.09
N GLY A 39 -1.98 -3.43 10.42
CA GLY A 39 -0.99 -2.53 11.01
C GLY A 39 0.47 -2.94 10.77
N HIS A 40 0.75 -4.22 10.49
CA HIS A 40 2.09 -4.67 10.11
C HIS A 40 2.32 -4.59 8.60
N TYR A 41 1.32 -4.95 7.79
CA TYR A 41 1.43 -4.98 6.33
C TYR A 41 1.32 -3.62 5.66
N ALA A 42 0.47 -2.72 6.17
CA ALA A 42 0.25 -1.43 5.54
C ALA A 42 1.52 -0.57 5.50
N PRO A 43 2.32 -0.43 6.57
CA PRO A 43 3.58 0.32 6.51
C PRO A 43 4.59 -0.28 5.52
N GLN A 44 4.69 -1.60 5.42
CA GLN A 44 5.59 -2.28 4.49
C GLN A 44 5.19 -2.01 3.03
N LEU A 45 3.91 -2.17 2.70
CA LEU A 45 3.37 -1.87 1.37
C LEU A 45 3.52 -0.39 0.99
N ILE A 46 3.31 0.53 1.93
CA ILE A 46 3.52 1.97 1.71
C ILE A 46 4.97 2.25 1.34
N GLN A 47 5.93 1.64 2.05
CA GLN A 47 7.35 1.80 1.72
C GLN A 47 7.68 1.26 0.33
N ALA A 48 7.14 0.10 -0.05
CA ALA A 48 7.32 -0.47 -1.38
C ALA A 48 6.78 0.48 -2.48
N ILE A 49 5.57 1.03 -2.31
CA ILE A 49 4.97 2.00 -3.23
C ILE A 49 5.82 3.27 -3.34
N VAL A 50 6.30 3.83 -2.22
CA VAL A 50 7.14 5.04 -2.22
C VAL A 50 8.46 4.79 -2.93
N ARG A 51 9.10 3.63 -2.72
CA ARG A 51 10.33 3.24 -3.42
C ARG A 51 10.09 3.10 -4.92
N CYS A 52 9.01 2.43 -5.32
CA CYS A 52 8.61 2.28 -6.71
C CYS A 52 8.37 3.64 -7.39
N ASN A 53 7.63 4.54 -6.73
CA ASN A 53 7.37 5.90 -7.23
C ASN A 53 8.63 6.74 -7.39
N LYS A 54 9.64 6.56 -6.52
CA LYS A 54 10.95 7.25 -6.65
C LYS A 54 11.80 6.66 -7.78
N ALA A 55 11.75 5.35 -7.98
CA ALA A 55 12.50 4.67 -9.03
C ALA A 55 11.91 4.89 -10.43
N THR A 56 10.60 5.17 -10.51
CA THR A 56 9.89 5.35 -11.78
C THR A 56 9.14 6.69 -11.79
N PRO A 57 9.75 7.77 -12.33
CA PRO A 57 9.07 9.05 -12.52
C PRO A 57 7.85 8.85 -13.44
N GLY A 58 6.64 9.02 -12.88
CA GLY A 58 5.39 8.72 -13.58
C GLY A 58 4.67 7.45 -13.13
N SER A 59 5.09 6.85 -12.00
CA SER A 59 4.41 5.71 -11.41
C SER A 59 2.90 5.97 -11.19
N PRO A 60 2.02 4.99 -11.50
CA PRO A 60 0.59 5.22 -11.61
C PRO A 60 -0.13 5.38 -10.26
N ILE A 61 0.56 5.10 -9.14
CA ILE A 61 -0.02 5.06 -7.79
C ILE A 61 0.19 6.40 -7.09
N ASN A 62 -0.85 7.24 -7.05
CA ASN A 62 -0.84 8.50 -6.30
C ASN A 62 -1.34 8.26 -4.85
N LEU A 63 -0.47 7.65 -4.03
CA LEU A 63 -0.76 7.37 -2.62
C LEU A 63 -0.88 8.68 -1.82
N LYS A 64 -2.07 8.95 -1.27
CA LYS A 64 -2.36 10.14 -0.44
C LYS A 64 -2.39 9.88 1.05
N GLY A 65 -2.69 8.65 1.47
CA GLY A 65 -2.75 8.33 2.89
C GLY A 65 -3.11 6.88 3.15
N TYR A 66 -3.10 6.52 4.42
CA TYR A 66 -3.51 5.21 4.89
C TYR A 66 -4.27 5.33 6.21
N MET A 67 -5.16 4.37 6.47
CA MET A 67 -5.93 4.30 7.70
C MET A 67 -5.92 2.87 8.22
N VAL A 68 -5.32 2.66 9.39
CA VAL A 68 -5.33 1.35 10.05
C VAL A 68 -6.07 1.46 11.38
N PRO A 69 -7.37 1.12 11.45
CA PRO A 69 -8.05 0.91 12.72
C PRO A 69 -7.45 -0.30 13.43
N ILE A 70 -6.89 -0.07 14.63
CA ILE A 70 -6.46 -1.13 15.54
C ILE A 70 -7.52 -1.21 16.65
N SER A 71 -8.22 -2.35 16.78
CA SER A 71 -9.30 -2.52 17.78
C SER A 71 -8.81 -2.49 19.25
N HIS A 72 -7.51 -2.26 19.49
CA HIS A 72 -7.01 -2.06 20.85
C HIS A 72 -5.66 -1.31 20.92
N TRP A 73 -5.65 0.00 20.63
CA TRP A 73 -4.60 0.92 21.12
C TRP A 73 -5.25 2.25 21.53
N PRO A 74 -5.18 2.66 22.81
CA PRO A 74 -5.99 3.76 23.32
C PRO A 74 -5.50 5.16 22.96
N ASN A 75 -4.60 5.39 21.98
CA ASN A 75 -4.01 6.73 21.78
C ASN A 75 -3.43 7.00 20.38
N PHE A 76 -4.23 7.01 19.31
CA PHE A 76 -3.80 7.68 18.07
C PHE A 76 -4.94 8.47 17.43
N CYS A 77 -5.21 9.63 18.03
CA CYS A 77 -5.61 10.82 17.30
C CYS A 77 -4.55 11.87 17.60
N TYR A 78 -3.68 12.19 16.64
CA TYR A 78 -3.11 13.51 16.34
C TYR A 78 -2.32 13.42 15.04
#